data_AF-A0A351NXI7-F1
#
_entry.id   AF-A0A351NXI7-F1
#
_cell.length_a   1.000
_cell.length_b   1.000
_cell.length_c   1.000
_cell.angle_alpha   90.00
_cell.angle_beta   90.00
_cell.angle_gamma   90.00
#
_symmetry.space_group_name_H-M   'P 1'
#
loop_
_entity.id
_entity.type
_entity.pdbx_description
1 polymer ?
#
loop_
_entity_poly.entity_id
_entity_poly.type
_entity_poly.pdbx_seq_one_letter_code
_entity_poly.pdbx_strand_id
1 'polypeptide(L)'
;MPPMNQIVVQKFLLPPDRRDETALRQAENLLGKSLLPVNQALEGKDYLIGNFSAADIMLGHACFMANRNGCVHDEMTHLKAYINNIESRPAFQKAITMS
;
A
#
# COMPACT_ATOMS: atom_id res chain seq x y z
N MET A 1 6.72 2.62 6.73
CA MET A 1 5.52 2.14 7.43
C MET A 1 5.90 0.97 8.33
N PRO A 2 5.79 1.06 9.66
CA PRO A 2 6.21 -0.02 10.56
C PRO A 2 5.57 -1.40 10.29
N PRO A 3 4.27 -1.52 9.96
CA PRO A 3 3.67 -2.83 9.64
C PRO A 3 4.23 -3.49 8.37
N MET A 4 4.58 -2.70 7.36
CA MET A 4 5.14 -3.23 6.10
C MET A 4 6.47 -3.95 6.30
N ASN A 5 7.33 -3.44 7.17
CA ASN A 5 8.62 -4.08 7.45
C ASN A 5 8.42 -5.49 8.03
N GLN A 6 7.46 -5.63 8.95
CA GLN A 6 7.15 -6.93 9.53
C GLN A 6 6.58 -7.89 8.47
N ILE A 7 5.69 -7.42 7.59
CA ILE A 7 5.15 -8.24 6.48
C ILE A 7 6.29 -8.74 5.59
N VAL A 8 7.23 -7.86 5.21
CA VAL A 8 8.37 -8.23 4.35
C VAL A 8 9.29 -9.24 5.04
N VAL A 9 9.60 -9.01 6.32
CA VAL A 9 10.43 -9.93 7.12
C VAL A 9 9.78 -11.31 7.17
N GLN A 10 8.48 -11.38 7.47
CA GLN A 10 7.77 -12.63 7.66
C GLN A 10 7.47 -13.36 6.34
N LYS A 11 7.21 -12.66 5.23
CA LYS A 11 6.90 -13.29 3.93
C LYS A 11 8.14 -13.66 3.12
N PHE A 12 9.18 -12.83 3.15
CA PHE A 12 10.27 -12.90 2.18
C PHE A 12 11.65 -13.10 2.78
N LEU A 13 11.98 -12.47 3.92
CA LEU A 13 13.34 -12.51 4.46
C LEU A 13 13.60 -13.71 5.38
N LEU A 14 12.65 -14.07 6.23
CA LEU A 14 12.80 -15.21 7.12
C LEU A 14 12.62 -16.54 6.37
N PRO A 15 13.47 -17.54 6.65
CA PRO A 15 13.26 -18.89 6.16
C PRO A 15 11.95 -19.45 6.78
N PRO A 16 11.25 -20.37 6.09
CA PRO A 16 9.92 -20.81 6.48
C PRO A 16 9.77 -21.28 7.93
N ASP A 17 10.80 -21.94 8.48
CA ASP A 17 10.86 -22.45 9.85
C ASP A 17 10.94 -21.36 10.93
N ARG A 18 11.29 -20.13 10.54
CA ARG A 18 11.41 -18.98 11.45
C ARG A 18 10.27 -17.98 11.31
N ARG A 19 9.32 -18.22 10.41
CA ARG A 19 8.18 -17.32 10.20
C ARG A 19 7.18 -17.47 11.35
N ASP A 20 6.61 -16.35 11.75
CA ASP A 20 5.53 -16.29 12.73
C ASP A 20 4.26 -15.79 12.03
N GLU A 21 3.34 -16.73 11.79
CA GLU A 21 2.03 -16.46 11.18
C GLU A 21 1.17 -15.50 12.00
N THR A 22 1.30 -15.54 13.34
CA THR A 22 0.56 -14.62 14.22
C THR A 22 1.09 -13.21 14.06
N ALA A 23 2.42 -13.04 14.05
CA ALA A 23 3.04 -11.74 13.83
C ALA A 23 2.74 -11.20 12.42
N LEU A 24 2.73 -12.04 11.40
CA LEU A 24 2.36 -11.66 10.04
C LEU A 24 0.91 -11.16 9.98
N ARG A 25 -0.04 -11.94 10.48
CA ARG A 25 -1.47 -11.57 10.49
C ARG A 25 -1.72 -10.28 11.27
N GLN A 26 -1.04 -10.07 12.40
CA GLN A 26 -1.13 -8.83 13.15
C GLN A 26 -0.64 -7.63 12.33
N ALA A 27 0.48 -7.78 11.62
CA ALA A 27 1.02 -6.72 10.78
C ALA A 27 0.09 -6.39 9.60
N GLU A 28 -0.46 -7.40 8.93
CA GLU A 28 -1.44 -7.22 7.84
C GLU A 28 -2.70 -6.50 8.34
N ASN A 29 -3.24 -6.91 9.49
CA ASN A 29 -4.41 -6.27 10.09
C ASN A 29 -4.14 -4.80 10.46
N LEU A 30 -2.98 -4.50 11.05
CA LEU A 30 -2.61 -3.12 11.39
C LEU A 30 -2.42 -2.25 10.15
N LEU A 31 -1.82 -2.82 9.10
CA LEU A 31 -1.69 -2.13 7.83
C LEU A 31 -3.06 -1.83 7.21
N GLY A 32 -3.94 -2.83 7.10
CA GLY A 32 -5.30 -2.64 6.58
C GLY A 32 -6.07 -1.56 7.33
N LYS A 33 -6.01 -1.57 8.68
CA LYS A 33 -6.63 -0.52 9.51
C LYS A 33 -6.04 0.87 9.25
N SER A 34 -4.74 0.97 9.02
CA SER A 34 -4.06 2.24 8.74
C SER A 34 -4.43 2.84 7.39
N LEU A 35 -4.95 2.03 6.46
CA LEU A 35 -5.37 2.46 5.13
C LEU A 35 -6.81 3.01 5.09
N LEU A 36 -7.65 2.66 6.08
CA LEU A 36 -9.04 3.14 6.13
C LEU A 36 -9.16 4.67 6.13
N PRO A 37 -8.38 5.43 6.94
CA PRO A 37 -8.43 6.90 6.89
C PRO A 37 -7.97 7.47 5.55
N VAL A 38 -7.03 6.79 4.87
CA VAL A 38 -6.55 7.22 3.54
C VAL A 38 -7.67 7.05 2.51
N ASN A 39 -8.36 5.89 2.52
CA ASN A 39 -9.52 5.64 1.67
C ASN A 39 -10.63 6.69 1.90
N GLN A 40 -10.91 7.05 3.15
CA GLN A 40 -11.89 8.10 3.47
C GLN A 40 -11.44 9.48 2.96
N ALA A 41 -10.16 9.83 3.17
CA ALA A 41 -9.63 11.13 2.75
C ALA A 41 -9.61 11.33 1.22
N LEU A 42 -9.61 10.24 0.46
CA LEU A 42 -9.66 10.19 -1.00
C LEU A 42 -11.08 10.25 -1.58
N GLU A 43 -12.13 10.27 -0.74
CA GLU A 43 -13.49 10.44 -1.23
C GLU A 43 -13.62 11.73 -2.06
N GLY A 44 -14.10 11.59 -3.30
CA GLY A 44 -14.26 12.71 -4.24
C GLY A 44 -12.95 13.32 -4.76
N LYS A 45 -11.79 12.65 -4.61
CA LYS A 45 -10.49 13.15 -5.07
C LYS A 45 -9.71 12.09 -5.85
N ASP A 46 -9.05 12.53 -6.92
CA ASP A 46 -8.16 11.67 -7.69
C ASP A 46 -6.79 11.47 -7.01
N TYR A 47 -6.38 12.41 -6.17
CA TYR A 47 -5.11 12.46 -5.44
C TYR A 47 -5.30 13.02 -4.02
N LEU A 48 -4.32 12.85 -3.14
CA LEU A 48 -4.47 13.15 -1.70
C LEU A 48 -4.91 14.60 -1.41
N ILE A 49 -4.47 15.54 -2.23
CA ILE A 49 -4.81 16.96 -2.14
C ILE A 49 -5.57 17.46 -3.40
N GLY A 50 -6.24 16.55 -4.11
CA GLY A 50 -6.99 16.84 -5.34
C GLY A 50 -6.15 16.71 -6.60
N ASN A 51 -5.00 17.40 -6.67
CA ASN A 51 -4.04 17.29 -7.77
C ASN A 51 -2.83 16.45 -7.37
N PHE A 52 -2.20 15.79 -8.34
CA PHE A 52 -0.96 15.04 -8.12
C PHE A 52 0.14 15.95 -7.55
N SER A 53 0.81 15.47 -6.49
CA SER A 53 1.75 16.24 -5.70
C SER A 53 2.87 15.37 -5.12
N ALA A 54 3.80 16.00 -4.41
CA ALA A 54 4.83 15.27 -3.67
C ALA A 54 4.25 14.34 -2.59
N ALA A 55 3.07 14.64 -2.04
CA ALA A 55 2.39 13.75 -1.10
C ALA A 55 2.09 12.39 -1.74
N ASP A 56 1.72 12.39 -3.02
CA ASP A 56 1.39 11.19 -3.77
C ASP A 56 2.61 10.37 -4.16
N ILE A 57 3.77 11.00 -4.30
CA ILE A 57 5.04 10.28 -4.48
C ILE A 57 5.40 9.50 -3.21
N MET A 58 5.25 10.13 -2.04
CA MET A 58 5.59 9.51 -0.75
C MET A 58 4.59 8.42 -0.36
N LEU A 59 3.28 8.74 -0.35
CA LEU A 59 2.26 7.81 0.15
C LEU A 59 1.74 6.88 -0.94
N GLY A 60 1.69 7.32 -2.20
CA GLY A 60 1.19 6.51 -3.32
C GLY A 60 1.97 5.22 -3.53
N HIS A 61 3.31 5.27 -3.48
CA HIS A 61 4.13 4.05 -3.54
C HIS A 61 3.85 3.10 -2.35
N ALA A 62 3.63 3.67 -1.17
CA ALA A 62 3.37 2.88 0.03
C ALA A 62 1.98 2.20 -0.04
N CYS A 63 0.96 2.88 -0.57
CA CYS A 63 -0.35 2.32 -0.85
C CYS A 63 -0.32 1.24 -1.95
N PHE A 64 0.45 1.48 -3.03
CA PHE A 64 0.70 0.49 -4.07
C PHE A 64 1.29 -0.81 -3.50
N MET A 65 2.35 -0.68 -2.67
CA MET A 65 2.98 -1.85 -2.05
C MET A 65 2.04 -2.57 -1.08
N ALA A 66 1.19 -1.85 -0.35
CA ALA A 66 0.18 -2.45 0.51
C ALA A 66 -0.86 -3.24 -0.30
N ASN A 67 -1.30 -2.71 -1.44
CA ASN A 67 -2.22 -3.39 -2.38
C ASN A 67 -1.62 -4.69 -2.90
N ARG A 68 -0.36 -4.64 -3.38
CA ARG A 68 0.36 -5.81 -3.88
C ARG A 68 0.58 -6.90 -2.82
N ASN A 69 0.58 -6.53 -1.53
CA ASN A 69 0.65 -7.46 -0.40
C ASN A 69 -0.73 -7.96 0.08
N GLY A 70 -1.82 -7.58 -0.58
CA GLY A 70 -3.19 -8.02 -0.25
C GLY A 70 -3.82 -7.28 0.93
N CYS A 71 -3.26 -6.15 1.36
CA CYS A 71 -3.75 -5.39 2.53
C CYS A 71 -4.73 -4.25 2.16
N VAL A 72 -4.99 -4.02 0.88
CA VAL A 72 -6.04 -3.12 0.40
C VAL A 72 -7.25 -3.97 0.02
N HIS A 73 -8.28 -3.94 0.87
CA HIS A 73 -9.46 -4.76 0.68
C HIS A 73 -10.43 -4.16 -0.36
N ASP A 74 -11.40 -4.97 -0.82
CA ASP A 74 -12.32 -4.62 -1.91
C ASP A 74 -13.23 -3.44 -1.59
N GLU A 75 -13.60 -3.25 -0.33
CA GLU A 75 -14.39 -2.12 0.15
C GLU A 75 -13.66 -0.77 0.08
N MET A 76 -12.33 -0.77 -0.06
CA MET A 76 -11.51 0.45 -0.13
C MET A 76 -11.48 1.01 -1.57
N THR A 77 -12.66 1.30 -2.12
CA THR A 77 -12.85 1.68 -3.53
C THR A 77 -12.11 2.96 -3.91
N HIS A 78 -12.11 3.99 -3.06
CA HIS A 78 -11.40 5.25 -3.32
C HIS A 78 -9.88 5.06 -3.33
N LEU A 79 -9.36 4.25 -2.40
CA LEU A 79 -7.95 3.92 -2.34
C LEU A 79 -7.52 3.08 -3.55
N LYS A 80 -8.34 2.13 -3.99
CA LYS A 80 -8.08 1.37 -5.23
C LYS A 80 -8.06 2.28 -6.46
N ALA A 81 -9.02 3.19 -6.58
CA ALA A 81 -9.02 4.18 -7.67
C ALA A 81 -7.75 5.05 -7.65
N TYR A 82 -7.36 5.53 -6.46
CA TYR A 82 -6.12 6.27 -6.26
C TYR A 82 -4.87 5.47 -6.67
N ILE A 83 -4.78 4.21 -6.26
CA ILE A 83 -3.65 3.33 -6.64
C ILE A 83 -3.61 3.16 -8.16
N ASN A 84 -4.75 2.93 -8.81
CA ASN A 84 -4.82 2.85 -10.28
C ASN A 84 -4.36 4.15 -10.94
N ASN A 85 -4.73 5.30 -10.39
CA ASN A 85 -4.25 6.60 -10.87
C ASN A 85 -2.73 6.72 -10.75
N ILE A 86 -2.12 6.21 -9.68
CA ILE A 86 -0.66 6.19 -9.52
C ILE A 86 0.00 5.20 -10.49
N GLU A 87 -0.50 3.97 -10.57
CA GLU A 87 0.02 2.89 -11.43
C GLU A 87 -0.04 3.22 -12.93
N SER A 88 -1.03 4.01 -13.35
CA SER A 88 -1.18 4.44 -14.75
C SER A 88 -0.15 5.49 -15.19
N ARG A 89 0.61 6.08 -14.26
CA ARG A 89 1.58 7.14 -14.60
C ARG A 89 2.82 6.54 -15.27
N PRO A 90 3.24 7.04 -16.45
CA PRO A 90 4.43 6.51 -17.14
C PRO A 90 5.71 6.54 -16.30
N ALA A 91 5.89 7.59 -15.49
CA ALA A 91 7.03 7.70 -14.59
C ALA A 91 7.03 6.63 -13.49
N PHE A 92 5.85 6.28 -12.97
CA PHE A 92 5.70 5.22 -11.96
C PHE A 92 5.96 3.84 -12.57
N GLN A 93 5.38 3.55 -13.73
CA GLN A 93 5.61 2.31 -14.46
C GLN A 93 7.10 2.10 -14.74
N LYS A 94 7.79 3.12 -15.24
CA LYS A 94 9.24 3.08 -15.44
C LYS A 94 9.99 2.76 -14.14
N ALA A 95 9.62 3.39 -13.02
CA ALA A 95 10.28 3.19 -11.75
C ALA A 95 10.09 1.76 -11.20
N ILE A 96 8.88 1.20 -11.28
CA ILE A 96 8.56 -0.10 -10.68
C ILE A 96 8.94 -1.30 -11.57
N THR A 97 9.18 -1.10 -12.87
CA THR A 97 9.71 -2.17 -13.74
C THR A 97 11.23 -2.29 -13.66
N MET A 98 11.92 -1.25 -13.17
CA MET A 98 13.38 -1.27 -12.96
C MET A 98 13.78 -1.84 -11.58
N SER A 99 12.82 -2.25 -10.76
CA SER A 99 13.02 -2.92 -9.45
C SER A 99 12.79 -4.41 -9.54
#